data_AF-A0A3D1KHS7-F1
#
_entry.id   AF-A0A3D1KHS7-F1
#
_cell.length_a   1.000
_cell.length_b   1.000
_cell.length_c   1.000
_cell.angle_alpha   90.00
_cell.angle_beta   90.00
_cell.angle_gamma   90.00
#
_symmetry.space_group_name_H-M   'P 1'
#
loop_
_entity.id
_entity.type
_entity.pdbx_description
1 polymer ?
#
loop_
_entity_poly.entity_id
_entity_poly.type
_entity_poly.pdbx_seq_one_letter_code
_entity_poly.pdbx_strand_id
1 'polypeptide(L)'
;MCWVVTIGFFFIASWGSKMIVDSLNQKIYLEKRGLRLFGGFLILVIFWLFCSMPTNTHTFFYRNIISDKVAGDIATTEGYLLQIRDNVAPEKEIQARQTELENKVKLKLGELKTEIENEANPGNGPKAKEILREFAEIFGVAKIEPLSIKGTSIQERQKIYDTYRTRMLIMMDSKKDVIKNELTPKNNEHCKQARIKYKNLEQVREYIANGTIDLNSAEGIMIVCEKLNDGYATIRNYQQFVNFKNEAEKDHYTAPNAVTDVKRATSVFDVWEDYLNGKYDGHGFFFWIVISILVDVAAFIFFDIAFKKRED
;
A
#
# COMPACT_ATOMS: atom_id res chain seq x y z
N MET A 1 26.75 -8.34 -12.11
CA MET A 1 25.98 -7.36 -12.91
C MET A 1 26.52 -5.93 -12.75
N CYS A 2 26.72 -5.42 -11.52
CA CYS A 2 27.27 -4.07 -11.27
C CYS A 2 28.59 -3.78 -12.03
N TRP A 3 29.57 -4.70 -11.96
CA TRP A 3 30.85 -4.57 -12.68
C TRP A 3 30.73 -4.46 -14.21
N VAL A 4 29.76 -5.14 -14.82
CA VAL A 4 29.57 -5.10 -16.28
C VAL A 4 29.07 -3.74 -16.73
N VAL A 5 28.15 -3.14 -15.95
CA VAL A 5 27.64 -1.78 -16.19
C VAL A 5 28.76 -0.76 -15.98
N THR A 6 29.52 -0.88 -14.89
CA THR A 6 30.67 -0.01 -14.61
C THR A 6 31.71 -0.05 -15.73
N ILE A 7 32.07 -1.25 -16.21
CA ILE A 7 33.00 -1.41 -17.33
C ILE A 7 32.44 -0.76 -18.60
N GLY A 8 31.16 -0.98 -18.91
CA GLY A 8 30.49 -0.36 -20.05
C GLY A 8 30.52 1.18 -19.99
N PHE A 9 30.28 1.77 -18.82
CA PHE A 9 30.36 3.22 -18.59
C PHE A 9 31.77 3.76 -18.84
N PHE A 10 32.79 3.09 -18.32
CA PHE A 10 34.18 3.47 -18.58
C PHE A 10 34.52 3.38 -20.07
N PHE A 11 34.05 2.36 -20.79
CA PHE A 11 34.30 2.25 -22.22
C PHE A 11 33.66 3.40 -23.02
N ILE A 12 32.39 3.72 -22.77
CA ILE A 12 31.67 4.78 -23.48
C ILE A 12 32.29 6.15 -23.19
N ALA A 13 32.55 6.45 -21.92
CA ALA A 13 33.18 7.71 -21.52
C ALA A 13 34.62 7.83 -22.07
N SER A 14 35.40 6.75 -22.02
CA SER A 14 36.77 6.72 -22.56
C SER A 14 36.78 6.87 -24.08
N TRP A 15 35.80 6.29 -24.77
CA TRP A 15 35.68 6.41 -26.23
C TRP A 15 35.35 7.84 -26.66
N GLY A 16 34.36 8.47 -26.02
CA GLY A 16 34.03 9.88 -26.27
C GLY A 16 35.22 10.81 -25.99
N SER A 17 35.89 10.62 -24.85
CA SER A 17 37.10 11.38 -24.49
C SER A 17 38.24 11.18 -25.48
N LYS A 18 38.49 9.93 -25.92
CA LYS A 18 39.52 9.64 -26.93
C LYS A 18 39.23 10.33 -28.25
N MET A 19 37.98 10.32 -28.71
CA MET A 19 37.58 11.03 -29.94
C MET A 19 37.85 12.52 -29.87
N ILE A 20 37.64 13.15 -28.71
CA ILE A 20 37.96 14.56 -28.48
C ILE A 20 39.47 14.78 -28.50
N VAL A 21 40.24 14.02 -27.71
CA VAL A 21 41.69 14.16 -27.60
C VAL A 21 42.40 13.93 -28.94
N ASP A 22 42.03 12.88 -29.67
CA ASP A 22 42.57 12.58 -31.00
C ASP A 22 42.22 13.68 -32.02
N SER A 23 41.06 14.32 -31.86
CA SER A 23 40.65 15.43 -32.73
C SER A 23 41.35 16.75 -32.40
N LEU A 24 41.78 16.95 -31.15
CA LEU A 24 42.55 18.12 -30.73
C LEU A 24 44.06 17.95 -30.98
N ASN A 25 44.54 16.71 -31.12
CA ASN A 25 45.95 16.44 -31.39
C ASN A 25 46.34 16.78 -32.83
N GLN A 26 47.02 17.91 -33.02
CA GLN A 26 47.49 18.34 -34.33
C GLN A 26 48.62 17.47 -34.93
N LYS A 27 49.27 16.61 -34.13
CA LYS A 27 50.41 15.79 -34.56
C LYS A 27 50.01 14.51 -35.31
N ILE A 28 48.73 14.18 -35.38
CA ILE A 28 48.22 12.93 -36.01
C ILE A 28 47.30 13.29 -37.17
N TYR A 29 47.49 12.65 -38.33
CA TYR A 29 46.52 12.75 -39.44
C TYR A 29 45.22 12.03 -39.05
N LEU A 30 44.10 12.76 -39.06
CA LEU A 30 42.81 12.26 -38.63
C LEU A 30 41.74 12.70 -39.63
N GLU A 31 41.12 11.73 -40.32
CA GLU A 31 40.05 12.01 -41.28
C GLU A 31 38.78 12.53 -40.56
N LYS A 32 38.10 13.52 -41.16
CA LYS A 32 36.85 14.12 -40.65
C LYS A 32 36.96 14.56 -39.18
N ARG A 33 38.06 15.22 -38.83
CA ARG A 33 38.40 15.69 -37.48
C ARG A 33 37.26 16.45 -36.78
N GLY A 34 36.62 17.40 -37.47
CA GLY A 34 35.49 18.16 -36.90
C GLY A 34 34.29 17.29 -36.53
N LEU A 35 33.97 16.30 -37.36
CA LEU A 35 32.87 15.35 -37.09
C LEU A 35 33.18 14.45 -35.89
N ARG A 36 34.44 13.99 -35.76
CA ARG A 36 34.88 13.19 -34.61
C ARG A 36 34.91 13.99 -33.31
N LEU A 37 35.31 15.26 -33.36
CA LEU A 37 35.26 16.16 -32.22
C LEU A 37 33.81 16.36 -31.74
N PHE A 38 32.90 16.71 -32.66
CA PHE A 38 31.48 16.88 -32.35
C PHE A 38 30.85 15.58 -31.83
N GLY A 39 31.14 14.45 -32.48
CA GLY A 39 30.65 13.14 -32.05
C GLY A 39 31.15 12.75 -30.66
N GLY A 40 32.43 12.98 -30.36
CA GLY A 40 32.99 12.72 -29.03
C GLY A 40 32.34 13.59 -27.94
N PHE A 41 32.13 14.89 -28.23
CA PHE A 41 31.42 15.80 -27.34
C PHE A 41 29.97 15.34 -27.10
N LEU A 42 29.25 14.99 -28.17
CA LEU A 42 27.87 14.51 -28.08
C LEU A 42 27.76 13.24 -27.23
N ILE A 43 28.68 12.27 -27.41
CA ILE A 43 28.73 11.05 -26.60
C ILE A 43 28.89 11.38 -25.12
N LEU A 44 29.81 12.29 -24.77
CA LEU A 44 30.03 12.68 -23.39
C LEU A 44 28.82 13.42 -22.79
N VAL A 45 28.18 14.31 -23.55
CA VAL A 45 26.96 15.01 -23.08
C VAL A 45 25.82 14.03 -22.84
N ILE A 46 25.57 13.09 -23.76
CA ILE A 46 24.54 12.07 -23.60
C ILE A 46 24.86 11.20 -22.38
N PHE A 47 26.09 10.70 -22.26
CA PHE A 47 26.49 9.90 -21.11
C PHE A 47 26.33 10.67 -19.80
N TRP A 48 26.70 11.95 -19.77
CA TRP A 48 26.53 12.79 -18.61
C TRP A 48 25.06 12.97 -18.23
N LEU A 49 24.18 13.26 -19.20
CA LEU A 49 22.74 13.44 -18.99
C LEU A 49 22.02 12.17 -18.51
N PHE A 50 22.42 10.98 -18.97
CA PHE A 50 21.72 9.73 -18.65
C PHE A 50 22.35 8.93 -17.50
N CYS A 51 23.61 9.21 -17.14
CA CYS A 51 24.32 8.44 -16.12
C CYS A 51 24.81 9.32 -14.97
N SER A 52 25.68 10.29 -15.24
CA SER A 52 26.33 11.09 -14.20
C SER A 52 25.35 11.99 -13.46
N MET A 53 24.63 12.86 -14.19
CA MET A 53 23.71 13.82 -13.60
C MET A 53 22.56 13.13 -12.83
N PRO A 54 21.92 12.05 -13.34
CA PRO A 54 20.92 11.32 -12.59
C PRO A 54 21.42 10.73 -11.28
N THR A 55 22.64 10.17 -11.29
CA THR A 55 23.26 9.54 -10.10
C THR A 55 23.64 10.58 -9.06
N ASN A 56 24.21 11.71 -9.48
CA ASN A 56 24.60 12.80 -8.58
C ASN A 56 23.35 13.49 -7.99
N THR A 57 22.33 13.74 -8.82
CA THR A 57 21.02 14.23 -8.35
C THR A 57 20.43 13.30 -7.31
N HIS A 58 20.40 11.98 -7.57
CA HIS A 58 19.91 10.99 -6.61
C HIS A 58 20.69 11.03 -5.31
N THR A 59 22.02 11.09 -5.36
CA THR A 59 22.88 11.14 -4.17
C THR A 59 22.56 12.35 -3.29
N PHE A 60 22.38 13.53 -3.88
CA PHE A 60 22.01 14.73 -3.13
C PHE A 60 20.58 14.67 -2.60
N PHE A 61 19.65 14.20 -3.43
CA PHE A 61 18.23 14.13 -3.08
C PHE A 61 17.92 13.06 -2.03
N TYR A 62 18.61 11.93 -2.06
CA TYR A 62 18.38 10.77 -1.20
C TYR A 62 18.34 11.15 0.28
N ARG A 63 19.30 11.97 0.72
CA ARG A 63 19.39 12.43 2.12
C ARG A 63 18.18 13.24 2.57
N ASN A 64 17.51 13.91 1.63
CA ASN A 64 16.33 14.73 1.90
C ASN A 64 15.04 13.90 1.98
N ILE A 65 15.00 12.71 1.38
CA ILE A 65 13.76 11.91 1.29
C ILE A 65 13.76 10.62 2.11
N ILE A 66 14.94 10.07 2.44
CA ILE A 66 15.00 8.71 2.96
C ILE A 66 14.30 8.58 4.31
N SER A 67 14.42 9.57 5.18
CA SER A 67 13.77 9.55 6.50
C SER A 67 12.24 9.51 6.35
N ASP A 68 11.68 10.36 5.49
CA ASP A 68 10.25 10.41 5.22
C ASP A 68 9.74 9.11 4.57
N LYS A 69 10.49 8.57 3.61
CA LYS A 69 10.16 7.31 2.95
C LYS A 69 10.15 6.14 3.93
N VAL A 70 11.14 6.04 4.79
CA VAL A 70 11.20 5.00 5.84
C VAL A 70 10.05 5.15 6.83
N ALA A 71 9.80 6.37 7.32
CA ALA A 71 8.70 6.62 8.25
C ALA A 71 7.33 6.30 7.65
N GLY A 72 7.08 6.72 6.40
CA GLY A 72 5.83 6.46 5.69
C GLY A 72 5.59 4.98 5.41
N ASP A 73 6.62 4.27 4.93
CA ASP A 73 6.53 2.84 4.62
C ASP A 73 6.33 2.00 5.90
N ILE A 74 7.06 2.33 6.99
CA ILE A 74 6.84 1.73 8.31
C ILE A 74 5.43 1.98 8.80
N ALA A 75 4.96 3.24 8.81
CA ALA A 75 3.64 3.59 9.34
C ALA A 75 2.50 2.91 8.57
N THR A 76 2.60 2.85 7.24
CA THR A 76 1.59 2.20 6.39
C THR A 76 1.58 0.70 6.62
N THR A 77 2.75 0.07 6.65
CA THR A 77 2.91 -1.36 6.91
C THR A 77 2.42 -1.74 8.30
N GLU A 78 2.78 -0.96 9.33
CA GLU A 78 2.25 -1.11 10.69
C GLU A 78 0.72 -1.03 10.70
N GLY A 79 0.13 -0.06 9.99
CA GLY A 79 -1.32 0.08 9.86
C GLY A 79 -2.02 -1.17 9.32
N TYR A 80 -1.45 -1.81 8.30
CA TYR A 80 -1.99 -3.07 7.77
C TYR A 80 -1.76 -4.26 8.70
N LEU A 81 -0.58 -4.35 9.33
CA LEU A 81 -0.30 -5.39 10.34
C LEU A 81 -1.22 -5.27 11.56
N LEU A 82 -1.58 -4.06 11.97
CA LEU A 82 -2.58 -3.82 13.02
C LEU A 82 -3.96 -4.38 12.63
N GLN A 83 -4.39 -4.20 11.39
CA GLN A 83 -5.66 -4.76 10.91
C GLN A 83 -5.68 -6.29 11.00
N ILE A 84 -4.58 -6.96 10.64
CA ILE A 84 -4.42 -8.41 10.74
C ILE A 84 -4.37 -8.85 12.21
N ARG A 85 -3.60 -8.13 13.04
CA ARG A 85 -3.43 -8.41 14.46
C ARG A 85 -4.77 -8.35 15.20
N ASP A 86 -5.59 -7.36 14.88
CA ASP A 86 -6.82 -7.03 15.61
C ASP A 86 -8.09 -7.54 14.92
N ASN A 87 -7.96 -8.31 13.82
CA ASN A 87 -9.09 -8.84 13.04
C ASN A 87 -10.09 -7.77 12.57
N VAL A 88 -9.59 -6.60 12.16
CA VAL A 88 -10.44 -5.45 11.81
C VAL A 88 -11.35 -5.76 10.62
N ALA A 89 -10.86 -6.44 9.57
CA ALA A 89 -11.68 -6.74 8.40
C ALA A 89 -12.81 -7.75 8.68
N PRO A 90 -12.56 -8.92 9.33
CA PRO A 90 -13.63 -9.82 9.76
C PRO A 90 -14.66 -9.14 10.64
N GLU A 91 -14.24 -8.30 11.60
CA GLU A 91 -15.16 -7.62 12.49
C GLU A 91 -16.08 -6.64 11.75
N LYS A 92 -15.55 -5.88 10.78
CA LYS A 92 -16.36 -5.02 9.90
C LYS A 92 -17.35 -5.82 9.06
N GLU A 93 -16.94 -6.97 8.53
CA GLU A 93 -17.84 -7.83 7.75
C GLU A 93 -18.95 -8.44 8.62
N ILE A 94 -18.60 -8.91 9.82
CA ILE A 94 -19.55 -9.39 10.83
C ILE A 94 -20.58 -8.29 11.12
N GLN A 95 -20.12 -7.07 11.42
CA GLN A 95 -21.01 -5.94 11.71
C GLN A 95 -21.90 -5.60 10.52
N ALA A 96 -21.36 -5.55 9.30
CA ALA A 96 -22.14 -5.26 8.10
C ALA A 96 -23.26 -6.29 7.87
N ARG A 97 -22.95 -7.59 7.99
CA ARG A 97 -23.97 -8.66 7.85
C ARG A 97 -24.98 -8.65 8.98
N GLN A 98 -24.56 -8.35 10.21
CA GLN A 98 -25.47 -8.22 11.35
C GLN A 98 -26.42 -7.03 11.17
N THR A 99 -25.93 -5.87 10.71
CA THR A 99 -26.76 -4.70 10.40
C THR A 99 -27.71 -4.96 9.23
N GLU A 100 -27.27 -5.66 8.18
CA GLU A 100 -28.15 -6.05 7.08
C GLU A 100 -29.30 -6.96 7.58
N LEU A 101 -28.98 -7.94 8.42
CA LEU A 101 -29.96 -8.81 9.07
C LEU A 101 -30.95 -8.00 9.93
N GLU A 102 -30.46 -7.08 10.78
CA GLU A 102 -31.30 -6.21 11.61
C GLU A 102 -32.27 -5.38 10.76
N ASN A 103 -31.80 -4.80 9.66
CA ASN A 103 -32.62 -4.00 8.76
C ASN A 103 -33.71 -4.85 8.10
N LYS A 104 -33.38 -6.06 7.62
CA LYS A 104 -34.36 -7.00 7.06
C LYS A 104 -35.41 -7.40 8.09
N VAL A 105 -34.99 -7.75 9.31
CA VAL A 105 -35.89 -8.14 10.40
C VAL A 105 -36.79 -6.98 10.82
N LYS A 106 -36.25 -5.76 10.96
CA LYS A 106 -37.02 -4.57 11.34
C LYS A 106 -38.09 -4.22 10.29
N LEU A 107 -37.74 -4.29 9.02
CA LEU A 107 -38.68 -4.07 7.91
C LEU A 107 -39.82 -5.11 7.96
N LYS A 108 -39.48 -6.40 8.06
CA LYS A 108 -40.48 -7.48 8.13
C LYS A 108 -41.33 -7.43 9.40
N LEU A 109 -40.78 -6.96 10.53
CA LEU A 109 -41.56 -6.73 11.75
C LEU A 109 -42.58 -5.60 11.56
N GLY A 110 -42.23 -4.54 10.82
CA GLY A 110 -43.17 -3.47 10.45
C GLY A 110 -44.30 -3.97 9.56
N GLU A 111 -43.99 -4.79 8.56
CA GLU A 111 -44.98 -5.44 7.69
C GLU A 111 -45.90 -6.37 8.51
N LEU A 112 -45.32 -7.20 9.38
CA LEU A 112 -46.08 -8.11 10.24
C LEU A 112 -47.00 -7.35 11.21
N LYS A 113 -46.51 -6.24 11.79
CA LYS A 113 -47.33 -5.37 12.65
C LYS A 113 -48.54 -4.83 11.90
N THR A 114 -48.30 -4.27 10.72
CA THR A 114 -49.34 -3.68 9.86
C THR A 114 -50.40 -4.72 9.50
N GLU A 115 -49.99 -5.95 9.18
CA GLU A 115 -50.92 -7.03 8.86
C GLU A 115 -51.72 -7.51 10.08
N ILE A 116 -51.08 -7.69 11.24
CA ILE A 116 -51.76 -8.16 12.46
C ILE A 116 -52.77 -7.13 12.98
N GLU A 117 -52.43 -5.84 12.88
CA GLU A 117 -53.27 -4.73 13.34
C GLU A 117 -54.38 -4.36 12.34
N ASN A 118 -54.33 -4.86 11.11
CA ASN A 118 -55.30 -4.55 10.06
C ASN A 118 -56.74 -4.88 10.50
N GLU A 119 -57.60 -3.87 10.53
CA GLU A 119 -59.00 -4.01 10.94
C GLU A 119 -59.83 -4.87 10.00
N ALA A 120 -59.49 -4.89 8.71
CA ALA A 120 -60.22 -5.64 7.69
C ALA A 120 -59.88 -7.15 7.69
N ASN A 121 -58.67 -7.53 8.11
CA ASN A 121 -58.19 -8.92 8.15
C ASN A 121 -57.28 -9.17 9.36
N PRO A 122 -57.83 -9.19 10.58
CA PRO A 122 -57.01 -9.22 11.79
C PRO A 122 -56.37 -10.58 12.08
N GLY A 123 -55.12 -10.55 12.57
CA GLY A 123 -54.42 -11.72 13.10
C GLY A 123 -53.63 -12.53 12.07
N ASN A 124 -53.80 -13.86 12.07
CA ASN A 124 -52.95 -14.79 11.31
C ASN A 124 -53.48 -15.09 9.89
N GLY A 125 -53.72 -14.04 9.11
CA GLY A 125 -54.16 -14.13 7.72
C GLY A 125 -53.13 -14.80 6.80
N PRO A 126 -53.49 -15.10 5.53
CA PRO A 126 -52.58 -15.68 4.54
C PRO A 126 -51.30 -14.85 4.37
N LYS A 127 -51.40 -13.52 4.43
CA LYS A 127 -50.26 -12.61 4.29
C LYS A 127 -49.36 -12.61 5.53
N ALA A 128 -49.92 -12.72 6.73
CA ALA A 128 -49.13 -12.95 7.94
C ALA A 128 -48.33 -14.26 7.85
N LYS A 129 -48.92 -15.33 7.31
CA LYS A 129 -48.21 -16.62 7.08
C LYS A 129 -47.09 -16.49 6.05
N GLU A 130 -47.30 -15.69 5.00
CA GLU A 130 -46.26 -15.39 4.02
C GLU A 130 -45.09 -14.63 4.65
N ILE A 131 -45.36 -13.60 5.45
CA ILE A 131 -44.33 -12.85 6.19
C ILE A 131 -43.57 -13.78 7.15
N LEU A 132 -44.24 -14.72 7.82
CA LEU A 132 -43.58 -15.72 8.67
C LEU A 132 -42.69 -16.69 7.87
N ARG A 133 -43.04 -17.01 6.61
CA ARG A 133 -42.18 -17.79 5.71
C ARG A 133 -40.93 -17.01 5.32
N GLU A 134 -41.08 -15.73 4.99
CA GLU A 134 -39.94 -14.86 4.66
C GLU A 134 -39.00 -14.67 5.87
N PHE A 135 -39.54 -14.56 7.09
CA PHE A 135 -38.72 -14.63 8.30
C PHE A 135 -37.96 -15.95 8.42
N ALA A 136 -38.62 -17.08 8.11
CA ALA A 136 -37.97 -18.39 8.13
C ALA A 136 -36.79 -18.44 7.14
N GLU A 137 -36.93 -17.85 5.95
CA GLU A 137 -35.86 -17.70 4.97
C GLU A 137 -34.72 -16.79 5.49
N ILE A 138 -35.04 -15.63 6.06
CA ILE A 138 -34.07 -14.70 6.65
C ILE A 138 -33.21 -15.39 7.72
N PHE A 139 -33.83 -16.19 8.59
CA PHE A 139 -33.11 -16.90 9.65
C PHE A 139 -32.47 -18.21 9.18
N GLY A 140 -32.91 -18.76 8.04
CA GLY A 140 -32.46 -20.06 7.53
C GLY A 140 -33.02 -21.24 8.32
N VAL A 141 -34.28 -21.13 8.79
CA VAL A 141 -34.99 -22.19 9.51
C VAL A 141 -36.13 -22.77 8.67
N ALA A 142 -36.50 -24.03 8.90
CA ALA A 142 -37.47 -24.72 8.04
C ALA A 142 -38.88 -24.09 8.04
N LYS A 143 -39.35 -23.61 9.20
CA LYS A 143 -40.66 -22.93 9.35
C LYS A 143 -40.76 -22.18 10.67
N ILE A 144 -41.60 -21.15 10.69
CA ILE A 144 -42.02 -20.44 11.90
C ILE A 144 -43.52 -20.68 12.11
N GLU A 145 -43.84 -21.44 13.16
CA GLU A 145 -45.22 -21.80 13.45
C GLU A 145 -46.08 -20.58 13.83
N PRO A 146 -47.30 -20.46 13.26
CA PRO A 146 -48.25 -19.45 13.67
C PRO A 146 -48.66 -19.62 15.14
N LEU A 147 -48.97 -18.52 15.83
CA LEU A 147 -49.51 -18.56 17.18
C LEU A 147 -50.97 -19.06 17.13
N SER A 148 -51.36 -19.94 18.05
CA SER A 148 -52.72 -20.50 18.10
C SER A 148 -53.81 -19.51 18.55
N ILE A 149 -53.45 -18.26 18.84
CA ILE A 149 -54.35 -17.25 19.40
C ILE A 149 -55.15 -16.59 18.26
N LYS A 150 -56.49 -16.69 18.31
CA LYS A 150 -57.39 -15.89 17.47
C LYS A 150 -57.65 -14.55 18.17
N GLY A 151 -56.86 -13.52 17.85
CA GLY A 151 -57.00 -12.19 18.45
C GLY A 151 -58.15 -11.41 17.81
N THR A 152 -59.26 -11.27 18.53
CA THR A 152 -60.44 -10.52 18.06
C THR A 152 -60.40 -9.04 18.46
N SER A 153 -59.83 -8.74 19.64
CA SER A 153 -59.69 -7.37 20.17
C SER A 153 -58.33 -6.73 19.84
N ILE A 154 -58.25 -5.40 19.89
CA ILE A 154 -57.01 -4.63 19.68
C ILE A 154 -55.91 -5.08 20.66
N GLN A 155 -56.25 -5.31 21.93
CA GLN A 155 -55.30 -5.75 22.96
C GLN A 155 -54.74 -7.16 22.68
N GLU A 156 -55.57 -8.07 22.18
CA GLU A 156 -55.13 -9.41 21.79
C GLU A 156 -54.22 -9.38 20.55
N ARG A 157 -54.53 -8.53 19.56
CA ARG A 157 -53.68 -8.33 18.37
C ARG A 157 -52.31 -7.77 18.74
N GLN A 158 -52.26 -6.79 19.63
CA GLN A 158 -51.01 -6.26 20.17
C GLN A 158 -50.19 -7.36 20.87
N LYS A 159 -50.84 -8.18 21.70
CA LYS A 159 -50.18 -9.31 22.38
C LYS A 159 -49.64 -10.36 21.42
N ILE A 160 -50.36 -10.65 20.33
CA ILE A 160 -49.90 -11.56 19.26
C ILE A 160 -48.65 -10.97 18.60
N TYR A 161 -48.70 -9.70 18.20
CA TYR A 161 -47.55 -9.02 17.61
C TYR A 161 -46.35 -9.00 18.55
N ASP A 162 -46.52 -8.64 19.82
CA ASP A 162 -45.42 -8.59 20.80
C ASP A 162 -44.79 -9.97 21.04
N THR A 163 -45.60 -11.03 21.00
CA THR A 163 -45.12 -12.42 21.08
C THR A 163 -44.28 -12.78 19.86
N TYR A 164 -44.77 -12.47 18.65
CA TYR A 164 -43.99 -12.69 17.43
C TYR A 164 -42.70 -11.88 17.42
N ARG A 165 -42.78 -10.58 17.76
CA ARG A 165 -41.64 -9.69 17.86
C ARG A 165 -40.57 -10.27 18.78
N THR A 166 -40.96 -10.72 19.97
CA THR A 166 -40.03 -11.34 20.94
C THR A 166 -39.36 -12.57 20.33
N ARG A 167 -40.12 -13.46 19.68
CA ARG A 167 -39.58 -14.65 19.02
C ARG A 167 -38.62 -14.32 17.87
N MET A 168 -38.95 -13.32 17.04
CA MET A 168 -38.09 -12.89 15.93
C MET A 168 -36.80 -12.24 16.43
N LEU A 169 -36.86 -11.46 17.53
CA LEU A 169 -35.66 -10.89 18.13
C LEU A 169 -34.72 -11.97 18.67
N ILE A 170 -35.25 -13.00 19.35
CA ILE A 170 -34.45 -14.15 19.81
C ILE A 170 -33.79 -14.88 18.63
N MET A 171 -34.55 -15.12 17.56
CA MET A 171 -34.02 -15.76 16.34
C MET A 171 -32.96 -14.91 15.65
N MET A 172 -33.16 -13.59 15.62
CA MET A 172 -32.19 -12.64 15.09
C MET A 172 -30.89 -12.69 15.89
N ASP A 173 -30.94 -12.65 17.22
CA ASP A 173 -29.75 -12.71 18.07
C ASP A 173 -29.00 -14.04 17.88
N SER A 174 -29.71 -15.17 17.84
CA SER A 174 -29.11 -16.47 17.52
C SER A 174 -28.44 -16.49 16.15
N LYS A 175 -29.05 -15.87 15.13
CA LYS A 175 -28.48 -15.79 13.79
C LYS A 175 -27.24 -14.87 13.74
N LYS A 176 -27.23 -13.77 14.52
CA LYS A 176 -26.04 -12.92 14.67
C LYS A 176 -24.86 -13.67 15.27
N ASP A 177 -25.11 -14.54 16.24
CA ASP A 177 -24.07 -15.40 16.83
C ASP A 177 -23.53 -16.41 15.82
N VAL A 178 -24.40 -17.00 15.00
CA VAL A 178 -23.97 -17.89 13.90
C VAL A 178 -23.08 -17.14 12.90
N ILE A 179 -23.50 -15.95 12.43
CA ILE A 179 -22.69 -15.11 11.53
C ILE A 179 -21.31 -14.80 12.15
N LYS A 180 -21.30 -14.43 13.43
CA LYS A 180 -20.05 -14.16 14.15
C LYS A 180 -19.14 -15.38 14.20
N ASN A 181 -19.68 -16.55 14.55
CA ASN A 181 -18.91 -17.79 14.65
C ASN A 181 -18.40 -18.29 13.29
N GLU A 182 -19.16 -18.07 12.21
CA GLU A 182 -18.77 -18.45 10.85
C GLU A 182 -17.60 -17.60 10.32
N LEU A 183 -17.62 -16.30 10.61
CA LEU A 183 -16.63 -15.35 10.11
C LEU A 183 -15.43 -15.15 11.04
N THR A 184 -15.53 -15.55 12.31
CA THR A 184 -14.39 -15.50 13.24
C THR A 184 -13.34 -16.54 12.82
N PRO A 185 -12.08 -16.15 12.60
CA PRO A 185 -11.01 -17.09 12.26
C PRO A 185 -10.84 -18.19 13.32
N LYS A 186 -10.74 -19.45 12.87
CA LYS A 186 -10.64 -20.62 13.77
C LYS A 186 -9.30 -20.73 14.51
N ASN A 187 -8.27 -20.03 14.05
CA ASN A 187 -6.97 -19.93 14.71
C ASN A 187 -6.51 -18.46 14.74
N ASN A 188 -5.48 -18.18 15.54
CA ASN A 188 -4.93 -16.83 15.71
C ASN A 188 -3.47 -16.71 15.23
N GLU A 189 -3.05 -17.60 14.32
CA GLU A 189 -1.66 -17.62 13.86
C GLU A 189 -1.32 -16.35 13.07
N HIS A 190 -2.24 -15.88 12.23
CA HIS A 190 -2.11 -14.60 11.53
C HIS A 190 -1.93 -13.43 12.50
N CYS A 191 -2.69 -13.40 13.60
CA CYS A 191 -2.55 -12.37 14.62
C CYS A 191 -1.18 -12.42 15.30
N LYS A 192 -0.67 -13.62 15.61
CA LYS A 192 0.66 -13.80 16.24
C LYS A 192 1.78 -13.34 15.31
N GLN A 193 1.75 -13.78 14.05
CA GLN A 193 2.74 -13.38 13.04
C GLN A 193 2.72 -11.87 12.84
N ALA A 194 1.54 -11.28 12.65
CA ALA A 194 1.38 -9.84 12.51
C ALA A 194 1.89 -9.07 13.74
N ARG A 195 1.63 -9.56 14.96
CA ARG A 195 2.14 -8.94 16.20
C ARG A 195 3.67 -8.95 16.27
N ILE A 196 4.32 -10.04 15.86
CA ILE A 196 5.78 -10.13 15.83
C ILE A 196 6.35 -9.14 14.82
N LYS A 197 5.82 -9.14 13.59
CA LYS A 197 6.31 -8.23 12.54
C LYS A 197 6.06 -6.76 12.87
N TYR A 198 4.92 -6.44 13.46
CA TYR A 198 4.63 -5.09 13.98
C TYR A 198 5.68 -4.65 15.01
N LYS A 199 5.98 -5.50 16.01
CA LYS A 199 7.00 -5.19 17.02
C LYS A 199 8.39 -5.02 16.42
N ASN A 200 8.74 -5.79 15.38
CA ASN A 200 10.02 -5.63 14.70
C ASN A 200 10.12 -4.25 14.02
N LEU A 201 9.04 -3.76 13.41
CA LEU A 201 9.00 -2.42 12.81
C LEU A 201 9.05 -1.30 13.85
N GLU A 202 8.36 -1.48 14.98
CA GLU A 202 8.42 -0.58 16.13
C GLU A 202 9.86 -0.46 16.66
N GLN A 203 10.56 -1.58 16.81
CA GLN A 203 11.98 -1.60 17.19
C GLN A 203 12.88 -0.92 16.16
N VAL A 204 12.66 -1.17 14.86
CA VAL A 204 13.41 -0.47 13.80
C VAL A 204 13.23 1.05 13.91
N ARG A 205 12.00 1.52 14.13
CA ARG A 205 11.72 2.94 14.33
C ARG A 205 12.46 3.50 15.55
N GLU A 206 12.47 2.79 16.67
CA GLU A 206 13.23 3.17 17.87
C GLU A 206 14.74 3.23 17.61
N TYR A 207 15.28 2.24 16.90
CA TYR A 207 16.69 2.17 16.53
C TYR A 207 17.12 3.25 15.53
N ILE A 208 16.21 3.71 14.67
CA ILE A 208 16.45 4.90 13.85
C ILE A 208 16.47 6.15 14.73
N ALA A 209 15.47 6.30 15.61
CA ALA A 209 15.31 7.49 16.45
C ALA A 209 16.48 7.69 17.43
N ASN A 210 17.05 6.60 17.95
CA ASN A 210 18.20 6.66 18.87
C ASN A 210 19.57 6.65 18.15
N GLY A 211 19.59 6.62 16.81
CA GLY A 211 20.81 6.64 16.00
C GLY A 211 21.56 5.31 15.88
N THR A 212 20.99 4.19 16.32
CA THR A 212 21.56 2.84 16.14
C THR A 212 21.54 2.41 14.67
N ILE A 213 20.48 2.80 13.92
CA ILE A 213 20.36 2.56 12.48
C ILE A 213 20.59 3.89 11.76
N ASP A 214 21.69 3.99 11.01
CA ASP A 214 21.94 5.13 10.11
C ASP A 214 21.32 4.87 8.72
N LEU A 215 20.32 5.69 8.36
CA LEU A 215 19.63 5.63 7.06
C LEU A 215 20.51 6.08 5.87
N ASN A 216 21.67 6.69 6.13
CA ASN A 216 22.66 7.01 5.11
C ASN A 216 23.64 5.86 4.87
N SER A 217 23.60 4.82 5.70
CA SER A 217 24.45 3.63 5.56
C SER A 217 23.71 2.52 4.79
N ALA A 218 24.45 1.80 3.95
CA ALA A 218 23.90 0.66 3.22
C ALA A 218 23.40 -0.45 4.17
N GLU A 219 24.10 -0.66 5.29
CA GLU A 219 23.74 -1.64 6.31
C GLU A 219 22.43 -1.27 7.01
N GLY A 220 22.29 -0.02 7.46
CA GLY A 220 21.08 0.46 8.10
C GLY A 220 19.85 0.32 7.20
N ILE A 221 20.01 0.66 5.91
CA ILE A 221 18.93 0.51 4.93
C ILE A 221 18.60 -0.95 4.65
N MET A 222 19.60 -1.83 4.61
CA MET A 222 19.37 -3.26 4.45
C MET A 222 18.55 -3.82 5.62
N ILE A 223 18.88 -3.45 6.85
CA ILE A 223 18.12 -3.84 8.06
C ILE A 223 16.67 -3.39 7.96
N VAL A 224 16.43 -2.12 7.60
CA VAL A 224 15.08 -1.56 7.44
C VAL A 224 14.31 -2.32 6.35
N CYS A 225 14.92 -2.52 5.18
CA CYS A 225 14.30 -3.23 4.06
C CYS A 225 13.95 -4.67 4.42
N GLU A 226 14.82 -5.39 5.16
CA GLU A 226 14.56 -6.76 5.60
C GLU A 226 13.30 -6.83 6.49
N LYS A 227 13.17 -5.92 7.47
CA LYS A 227 12.02 -5.92 8.38
C LYS A 227 10.73 -5.46 7.70
N LEU A 228 10.81 -4.53 6.75
CA LEU A 228 9.67 -4.17 5.92
C LEU A 228 9.23 -5.32 5.02
N ASN A 229 10.17 -6.01 4.35
CA ASN A 229 9.86 -7.17 3.52
C ASN A 229 9.15 -8.28 4.31
N ASP A 230 9.57 -8.52 5.55
CA ASP A 230 8.90 -9.43 6.50
C ASP A 230 7.43 -9.01 6.76
N GLY A 231 7.20 -7.71 6.93
CA GLY A 231 5.86 -7.12 7.08
C GLY A 231 5.02 -7.30 5.82
N TYR A 232 5.57 -6.95 4.66
CA TYR A 232 4.92 -7.11 3.35
C TYR A 232 4.55 -8.57 3.08
N ALA A 233 5.45 -9.51 3.34
CA ALA A 233 5.18 -10.94 3.19
C ALA A 233 4.02 -11.41 4.09
N THR A 234 3.97 -10.90 5.33
CA THR A 234 2.87 -11.20 6.26
C THR A 234 1.55 -10.63 5.75
N ILE A 235 1.55 -9.39 5.25
CA ILE A 235 0.37 -8.74 4.65
C ILE A 235 -0.12 -9.54 3.44
N ARG A 236 0.78 -9.96 2.54
CA ARG A 236 0.42 -10.78 1.37
C ARG A 236 -0.20 -12.12 1.75
N ASN A 237 0.38 -12.81 2.73
CA ASN A 237 -0.10 -14.12 3.18
C ASN A 237 -1.47 -14.04 3.86
N TYR A 238 -1.80 -12.88 4.42
CA TYR A 238 -3.00 -12.64 5.22
C TYR A 238 -3.85 -11.50 4.67
N GLN A 239 -3.80 -11.29 3.35
CA GLN A 239 -4.43 -10.15 2.66
C GLN A 239 -5.96 -10.11 2.85
N GLN A 240 -6.60 -11.24 3.11
CA GLN A 240 -8.03 -11.34 3.43
C GLN A 240 -8.42 -10.60 4.73
N PHE A 241 -7.45 -10.28 5.59
CA PHE A 241 -7.66 -9.55 6.85
C PHE A 241 -7.32 -8.06 6.73
N VAL A 242 -7.02 -7.58 5.52
CA VAL A 242 -6.54 -6.22 5.27
C VAL A 242 -7.52 -5.47 4.38
N ASN A 243 -7.94 -4.29 4.83
CA ASN A 243 -8.63 -3.32 3.99
C ASN A 243 -7.60 -2.36 3.41
N PHE A 244 -7.10 -2.67 2.21
CA PHE A 244 -6.21 -1.77 1.47
C PHE A 244 -6.96 -0.49 1.10
N LYS A 245 -6.24 0.64 1.11
CA LYS A 245 -6.84 1.95 0.78
C LYS A 245 -7.33 2.03 -0.66
N ASN A 246 -6.65 1.35 -1.57
CA ASN A 246 -6.94 1.30 -3.00
C ASN A 246 -6.26 0.08 -3.65
N GLU A 247 -6.60 -0.20 -4.91
CA GLU A 247 -6.08 -1.36 -5.64
C GLU A 247 -4.56 -1.25 -5.88
N ALA A 248 -4.01 -0.05 -6.08
CA ALA A 248 -2.58 0.13 -6.28
C ALA A 248 -1.75 -0.27 -5.04
N GLU A 249 -2.22 0.05 -3.83
CA GLU A 249 -1.58 -0.42 -2.60
C GLU A 249 -1.73 -1.92 -2.42
N LYS A 250 -2.90 -2.48 -2.74
CA LYS A 250 -3.10 -3.93 -2.71
C LYS A 250 -2.11 -4.63 -3.64
N ASP A 251 -1.97 -4.17 -4.88
CA ASP A 251 -1.03 -4.73 -5.85
C ASP A 251 0.41 -4.59 -5.37
N HIS A 252 0.79 -3.45 -4.80
CA HIS A 252 2.11 -3.20 -4.23
C HIS A 252 2.47 -4.19 -3.13
N TYR A 253 1.59 -4.39 -2.14
CA TYR A 253 1.85 -5.28 -1.00
C TYR A 253 1.69 -6.77 -1.34
N THR A 254 0.86 -7.12 -2.32
CA THR A 254 0.55 -8.52 -2.65
C THR A 254 1.37 -9.08 -3.82
N ALA A 255 2.16 -8.25 -4.49
CA ALA A 255 3.03 -8.69 -5.58
C ALA A 255 3.97 -9.86 -5.16
N PRO A 256 4.26 -10.82 -6.07
CA PRO A 256 5.18 -11.92 -5.79
C PRO A 256 6.58 -11.47 -5.35
N ASN A 257 7.06 -10.35 -5.90
CA ASN A 257 8.35 -9.73 -5.59
C ASN A 257 8.14 -8.26 -5.19
N ALA A 258 7.27 -8.02 -4.22
CA ALA A 258 7.02 -6.67 -3.73
C ALA A 258 8.33 -6.00 -3.31
N VAL A 259 8.57 -4.77 -3.78
CA VAL A 259 9.74 -3.97 -3.47
C VAL A 259 9.30 -2.85 -2.54
N THR A 260 9.91 -2.75 -1.36
CA THR A 260 9.56 -1.70 -0.38
C THR A 260 9.85 -0.31 -0.93
N ASP A 261 9.10 0.69 -0.47
CA ASP A 261 9.32 2.08 -0.89
C ASP A 261 10.72 2.57 -0.48
N VAL A 262 11.23 2.06 0.64
CA VAL A 262 12.62 2.28 1.08
C VAL A 262 13.61 1.71 0.07
N LYS A 263 13.40 0.49 -0.43
CA LYS A 263 14.29 -0.12 -1.41
C LYS A 263 14.25 0.63 -2.74
N ARG A 264 13.06 1.06 -3.19
CA ARG A 264 12.91 1.91 -4.38
C ARG A 264 13.67 3.23 -4.23
N ALA A 265 13.66 3.85 -3.05
CA ALA A 265 14.41 5.08 -2.78
C ALA A 265 15.94 4.92 -2.95
N THR A 266 16.48 3.70 -2.88
CA THR A 266 17.93 3.44 -3.12
C THR A 266 18.30 3.34 -4.60
N SER A 267 17.31 3.21 -5.48
CA SER A 267 17.51 3.01 -6.91
C SER A 267 17.40 4.34 -7.66
N VAL A 268 18.46 4.70 -8.38
CA VAL A 268 18.48 5.92 -9.21
C VAL A 268 17.31 5.89 -10.20
N PHE A 269 17.10 4.76 -10.88
CA PHE A 269 16.05 4.62 -11.89
C PHE A 269 14.64 4.76 -11.30
N ASP A 270 14.35 4.09 -10.20
CA ASP A 270 13.02 4.15 -9.58
C ASP A 270 12.71 5.55 -9.04
N VAL A 271 13.72 6.26 -8.52
CA VAL A 271 13.55 7.66 -8.06
C VAL A 271 13.28 8.60 -9.23
N TRP A 272 13.97 8.43 -10.36
CA TRP A 272 13.69 9.24 -11.55
C TRP A 272 12.32 8.92 -12.17
N GLU A 273 11.91 7.65 -12.20
CA GLU A 273 10.57 7.26 -12.60
C GLU A 273 9.49 7.86 -11.68
N ASP A 274 9.69 7.77 -10.37
CA ASP A 274 8.78 8.35 -9.37
C ASP A 274 8.69 9.88 -9.51
N TYR A 275 9.80 10.55 -9.83
CA TYR A 275 9.81 11.99 -10.13
C TYR A 275 8.98 12.33 -11.38
N LEU A 276 9.20 11.60 -12.49
CA LEU A 276 8.46 11.83 -13.73
C LEU A 276 6.95 11.57 -13.58
N ASN A 277 6.58 10.69 -12.64
CA ASN A 277 5.20 10.41 -12.27
C ASN A 277 4.62 11.37 -11.20
N GLY A 278 5.35 12.42 -10.80
CA GLY A 278 4.87 13.45 -9.87
C GLY A 278 4.91 13.06 -8.38
N LYS A 279 5.52 11.92 -8.01
CA LYS A 279 5.53 11.45 -6.60
C LYS A 279 6.43 12.27 -5.68
N TYR A 280 7.20 13.20 -6.22
CA TYR A 280 8.08 14.11 -5.46
C TYR A 280 7.67 15.59 -5.58
N ASP A 281 6.44 15.86 -6.00
CA ASP A 281 5.88 17.21 -5.98
C ASP A 281 5.97 17.79 -4.57
N GLY A 282 6.52 19.00 -4.46
CA GLY A 282 6.79 19.66 -3.18
C GLY A 282 8.12 19.29 -2.49
N HIS A 283 8.83 18.24 -2.92
CA HIS A 283 10.13 17.86 -2.35
C HIS A 283 11.34 18.57 -3.01
N GLY A 284 11.09 19.48 -3.95
CA GLY A 284 12.13 20.28 -4.59
C GLY A 284 13.10 19.49 -5.47
N PHE A 285 12.69 18.35 -6.03
CA PHE A 285 13.57 17.50 -6.86
C PHE A 285 14.32 18.28 -7.96
N PHE A 286 13.63 19.22 -8.62
CA PHE A 286 14.23 20.07 -9.65
C PHE A 286 15.41 20.92 -9.13
N PHE A 287 15.34 21.40 -7.88
CA PHE A 287 16.46 22.12 -7.28
C PHE A 287 17.71 21.22 -7.18
N TRP A 288 17.54 19.95 -6.84
CA TRP A 288 18.65 19.00 -6.76
C TRP A 288 19.25 18.65 -8.12
N ILE A 289 18.44 18.67 -9.19
CA ILE A 289 18.94 18.59 -10.57
C ILE A 289 19.90 19.75 -10.86
N VAL A 290 19.50 20.98 -10.53
CA VAL A 290 20.32 22.18 -10.75
C VAL A 290 21.62 22.10 -9.95
N ILE A 291 21.55 21.70 -8.67
CA ILE A 291 22.73 21.51 -7.83
C ILE A 291 23.67 20.45 -8.42
N SER A 292 23.14 19.33 -8.89
CA SER A 292 23.94 18.28 -9.54
C SER A 292 24.71 18.82 -10.75
N ILE A 293 24.05 19.62 -11.60
CA ILE A 293 24.69 20.22 -12.77
C ILE A 293 25.79 21.20 -12.35
N LEU A 294 25.54 22.05 -11.36
CA LEU A 294 26.51 23.02 -10.86
C LEU A 294 27.76 22.34 -10.28
N VAL A 295 27.57 21.28 -9.50
CA VAL A 295 28.70 20.50 -8.93
C VAL A 295 29.52 19.84 -10.04
N ASP A 296 28.86 19.26 -11.05
CA ASP A 296 29.55 18.63 -12.17
C ASP A 296 30.37 19.66 -12.98
N VAL A 297 29.77 20.81 -13.29
CA VAL A 297 30.46 21.91 -13.99
C VAL A 297 31.63 22.46 -13.17
N ALA A 298 31.44 22.64 -11.86
CA ALA A 298 32.51 23.07 -10.97
C ALA A 298 33.67 22.06 -10.96
N ALA A 299 33.37 20.75 -10.92
CA ALA A 299 34.37 19.71 -10.98
C ALA A 299 35.19 19.76 -12.30
N PHE A 300 34.53 20.02 -13.43
CA PHE A 300 35.23 20.22 -14.71
C PHE A 300 36.15 21.45 -14.68
N ILE A 301 35.70 22.58 -14.14
CA ILE A 301 36.50 23.80 -14.00
C ILE A 301 37.70 23.57 -13.08
N PHE A 302 37.50 22.93 -11.93
CA PHE A 302 38.58 22.60 -11.00
C PHE A 302 39.59 21.64 -11.62
N PHE A 303 39.14 20.64 -12.38
CA PHE A 303 40.02 19.74 -13.10
C PHE A 303 40.89 20.50 -14.12
N ASP A 304 40.30 21.40 -14.91
CA ASP A 304 41.05 22.23 -15.86
C ASP A 304 42.10 23.09 -15.16
N ILE A 305 41.74 23.75 -14.05
CA ILE A 305 42.66 24.58 -13.25
C ILE A 305 43.79 23.73 -12.63
N ALA A 306 43.48 22.56 -12.06
CA ALA A 306 44.43 21.70 -11.36
C ALA A 306 45.45 21.04 -12.30
N PHE A 307 45.04 20.73 -13.54
CA PHE A 307 45.89 20.09 -14.54
C PHE A 307 46.45 21.06 -15.59
N LYS A 308 46.17 22.36 -15.46
CA LYS A 308 46.84 23.39 -16.25
C LYS A 308 48.33 23.36 -15.90
N LYS A 309 49.16 22.92 -16.85
CA LYS A 309 50.62 23.06 -16.75
C LYS A 309 50.92 24.53 -16.46
N ARG A 310 51.64 24.81 -15.38
CA ARG A 310 52.39 26.08 -15.28
C ARG A 310 53.49 25.98 -16.33
N GLU A 311 53.41 26.84 -17.33
CA GLU A 311 54.56 27.10 -18.20
C GLU A 311 55.58 27.87 -17.36
N ASP A 312 56.44 27.12 -16.66
CA ASP A 312 57.73 27.60 -16.17
C ASP A 312 58.84 26.99 -17.06
#